data_AF-A0A8T2XLT0-F1
#
_entry.id   AF-A0A8T2XLT0-F1
#
_cell.length_a   1.000
_cell.length_b   1.000
_cell.length_c   1.000
_cell.angle_alpha   90.00
_cell.angle_beta   90.00
_cell.angle_gamma   90.00
#
_symmetry.space_group_name_H-M   'P 1'
#
loop_
_entity.id
_entity.type
_entity.pdbx_description
1 polymer ?
#
loop_
_entity_poly.entity_id
_entity_poly.type
_entity_poly.pdbx_seq_one_letter_code
_entity_poly.pdbx_strand_id
1 'polypeptide(L)'
;MQLQVGEVSTVIISSSEAAKEVMKTQEINFVERPHLLAASVLFYGRKDIAFAPYGEYWRQLRKISILELLSAKRVRSFKSFREEEVSNFIASIYSKEGSPINLSRMIFSLGNGITARTSIGKKCKNHEGFLPVVEELAEALGGLNMIDIFPSSKFLYMVSRVRSRLERMHREADEILESIISERRATSASASKMGKNEEDDLLGVLLNLQDHGNLEFQLTTSSIKAIILVSIYFRFVTSTN
;
A
#
# COMPACT_ATOMS: atom_id res chain seq x y z
N MET A 1 17.66 -24.35 3.69
CA MET A 1 18.54 -24.16 2.52
C MET A 1 19.13 -22.77 2.59
N GLN A 2 20.44 -22.58 2.35
CA GLN A 2 21.08 -21.26 2.29
C GLN A 2 21.55 -21.01 0.87
N LEU A 3 21.24 -19.84 0.32
CA LEU A 3 21.64 -19.39 -1.00
C LEU A 3 22.38 -18.07 -0.88
N GLN A 4 23.38 -17.89 -1.73
CA GLN A 4 24.06 -16.61 -1.89
C GLN A 4 23.44 -15.88 -3.08
N VAL A 5 22.63 -14.86 -2.82
CA VAL A 5 22.02 -14.01 -3.85
C VAL A 5 22.94 -12.81 -4.03
N GLY A 6 23.88 -12.91 -4.98
CA GLY A 6 24.97 -11.94 -5.16
C GLY A 6 25.84 -11.81 -3.91
N GLU A 7 25.81 -10.66 -3.25
CA GLU A 7 26.53 -10.43 -1.98
C GLU A 7 25.67 -10.70 -0.75
N VAL A 8 24.37 -10.98 -0.93
CA VAL A 8 23.41 -11.18 0.16
C VAL A 8 23.21 -12.67 0.46
N SER A 9 23.70 -13.10 1.61
CA SER A 9 23.43 -14.44 2.14
C SER A 9 21.97 -14.57 2.57
N THR A 10 21.24 -15.51 1.99
CA THR A 10 19.79 -15.68 2.15
C THR A 10 19.47 -17.10 2.63
N VAL A 11 18.66 -17.22 3.68
CA VAL A 11 18.17 -18.51 4.18
C VAL A 11 16.73 -18.70 3.71
N ILE A 12 16.46 -19.81 3.03
CA ILE A 12 15.13 -20.17 2.54
C ILE A 12 14.44 -21.09 3.53
N ILE A 13 13.30 -20.62 4.03
CA ILE A 13 12.39 -21.35 4.90
C ILE A 13 11.32 -22.02 4.03
N SER A 14 11.27 -23.35 4.05
CA SER A 14 10.42 -24.15 3.16
C SER A 14 9.64 -25.26 3.88
N SER A 15 9.55 -25.21 5.21
CA SER A 15 8.68 -26.08 6.01
C SER A 15 7.83 -25.28 7.00
N SER A 16 6.68 -25.83 7.38
CA SER A 16 5.76 -25.24 8.37
C SER A 16 6.43 -25.10 9.74
N GLU A 17 7.25 -26.08 10.13
CA GLU A 17 7.93 -26.12 11.43
C GLU A 17 8.96 -25.01 11.51
N ALA A 18 9.79 -24.85 10.47
CA ALA A 18 10.77 -23.78 10.40
C ALA A 18 10.12 -22.39 10.29
N ALA A 19 9.02 -22.27 9.53
CA ALA A 19 8.27 -21.03 9.44
C ALA A 19 7.67 -20.62 10.81
N LYS A 20 7.13 -21.60 11.57
CA LYS A 20 6.64 -21.35 12.94
C LYS A 20 7.76 -20.89 13.86
N GLU A 21 8.93 -21.50 13.78
CA GLU A 21 10.07 -21.12 14.62
C GLU A 21 10.51 -19.67 14.34
N VAL A 22 10.67 -19.31 13.06
CA VAL A 22 11.10 -17.96 12.64
C VAL A 22 10.04 -16.90 12.91
N MET A 23 8.78 -17.17 12.57
CA MET A 23 7.71 -16.16 12.57
C MET A 23 6.93 -16.06 13.90
N LYS A 24 7.14 -16.99 14.85
CA LYS A 24 6.47 -16.96 16.15
C LYS A 24 7.44 -17.11 17.31
N THR A 25 8.23 -18.19 17.35
CA THR A 25 9.11 -18.47 18.50
C THR A 25 10.24 -17.44 18.60
N GLN A 26 10.85 -17.10 17.46
CA GLN A 26 12.01 -16.22 17.33
C GLN A 26 11.65 -14.90 16.63
N GLU A 27 10.38 -14.49 16.63
CA GLU A 27 9.90 -13.40 15.78
C GLU A 27 10.73 -12.11 15.92
N ILE A 28 11.16 -11.77 17.15
CA ILE A 28 11.91 -10.55 17.42
C ILE A 28 13.32 -10.55 16.80
N ASN A 29 13.89 -11.72 16.55
CA ASN A 29 15.19 -11.87 15.89
C ASN A 29 15.07 -11.72 14.36
N PHE A 30 13.87 -11.90 13.80
CA PHE A 30 13.61 -11.91 12.35
C PHE A 30 12.59 -10.86 11.90
N VAL A 31 12.21 -9.93 12.77
CA VAL A 31 11.19 -8.91 12.48
C VAL A 31 11.71 -7.78 11.58
N GLU A 32 13.03 -7.60 11.51
CA GLU A 32 13.63 -6.52 10.71
C GLU A 32 13.43 -6.75 9.21
N ARG A 33 13.16 -5.67 8.47
CA ARG A 33 12.94 -5.72 7.02
C ARG A 33 14.25 -5.45 6.27
N PRO A 34 14.53 -6.19 5.18
CA PRO A 34 15.67 -5.86 4.33
C PRO A 34 15.53 -4.44 3.78
N HIS A 35 16.64 -3.73 3.68
CA HIS A 35 16.65 -2.40 3.08
C HIS A 35 16.56 -2.53 1.55
N LEU A 36 15.42 -2.12 0.98
CA LEU A 36 15.22 -2.06 -0.46
C LEU A 36 15.27 -0.62 -0.95
N LEU A 37 16.08 -0.33 -1.98
CA LEU A 37 16.16 1.01 -2.56
C LEU A 37 14.79 1.50 -3.05
N ALA A 38 14.04 0.63 -3.73
CA ALA A 38 12.71 0.94 -4.24
C ALA A 38 11.76 1.37 -3.13
N ALA A 39 11.69 0.62 -2.03
CA ALA A 39 10.85 0.97 -0.89
C ALA A 39 11.29 2.28 -0.21
N SER A 40 12.60 2.53 -0.13
CA SER A 40 13.13 3.77 0.43
C SER A 40 12.73 5.01 -0.37
N VAL A 41 12.82 4.95 -1.71
CA VAL A 41 12.44 6.07 -2.57
C VAL A 41 10.92 6.24 -2.63
N LEU A 42 10.18 5.16 -2.85
CA LEU A 42 8.74 5.22 -3.15
C LEU A 42 7.89 5.50 -1.90
N PHE A 43 8.27 4.96 -0.73
CA PHE A 43 7.52 5.11 0.51
C PHE A 43 8.14 6.13 1.48
N TYR A 44 8.67 7.24 0.96
CA TYR A 44 9.12 8.39 1.76
C TYR A 44 10.15 8.03 2.84
N GLY A 45 11.12 7.18 2.49
CA GLY A 45 12.12 6.67 3.42
C GLY A 45 11.62 5.50 4.28
N ARG A 46 10.73 4.65 3.74
CA ARG A 46 10.11 3.52 4.45
C ARG A 46 9.27 3.97 5.65
N LYS A 47 8.35 4.91 5.41
CA LYS A 47 7.35 5.40 6.37
C LYS A 47 6.00 4.67 6.22
N ASP A 48 5.98 3.53 5.54
CA ASP A 48 4.83 2.66 5.39
C ASP A 48 4.84 1.54 6.44
N ILE A 49 3.77 0.73 6.51
CA ILE A 49 3.67 -0.37 7.49
C ILE A 49 4.41 -1.65 7.08
N ALA A 50 4.77 -1.82 5.81
CA ALA A 50 5.31 -3.08 5.30
C ALA A 50 6.83 -3.11 5.26
N PHE A 51 7.46 -1.99 4.89
CA PHE A 51 8.90 -1.86 4.71
C PHE A 51 9.58 -1.00 5.79
N ALA A 52 8.83 -0.34 6.67
CA ALA A 52 9.43 0.37 7.80
C ALA A 52 10.26 -0.57 8.70
N PRO A 53 11.41 -0.10 9.21
CA PRO A 53 12.22 -0.86 10.16
C PRO A 53 11.42 -1.10 11.44
N TYR A 54 11.73 -2.20 12.13
CA TYR A 54 11.03 -2.51 13.37
C TYR A 54 11.42 -1.52 14.47
N GLY A 55 10.42 -1.00 15.18
CA GLY A 55 10.61 -0.01 16.24
C GLY A 55 9.27 0.53 16.73
N GLU A 56 9.30 1.50 17.64
CA GLU A 56 8.09 2.10 18.22
C GLU A 56 7.15 2.65 17.14
N TYR A 57 7.69 3.39 16.16
CA TYR A 57 6.94 3.89 15.02
C TYR A 57 6.13 2.79 14.30
N TRP A 58 6.79 1.69 13.92
CA TRP A 58 6.13 0.58 13.22
C TRP A 58 5.09 -0.11 14.09
N ARG A 59 5.37 -0.30 15.39
CA ARG A 59 4.41 -0.92 16.34
C ARG A 59 3.14 -0.09 16.45
N GLN A 60 3.28 1.23 16.52
CA GLN A 60 2.13 2.12 16.60
C GLN A 60 1.35 2.19 15.29
N LEU A 61 2.03 2.27 14.14
CA LEU A 61 1.37 2.14 12.84
C LEU A 61 0.59 0.83 12.73
N ARG A 62 1.19 -0.29 13.14
CA ARG A 62 0.53 -1.59 13.16
C ARG A 62 -0.71 -1.59 14.05
N LYS A 63 -0.63 -0.99 15.24
CA LYS A 63 -1.77 -0.85 16.14
C LYS A 63 -2.90 -0.04 15.49
N ILE A 64 -2.58 1.09 14.88
CA ILE A 64 -3.54 1.94 14.15
C ILE A 64 -4.19 1.13 13.03
N SER A 65 -3.40 0.48 12.16
CA SER A 65 -3.95 -0.30 11.05
C SER A 65 -4.86 -1.44 11.53
N ILE A 66 -4.52 -2.11 12.64
CA ILE A 66 -5.37 -3.17 13.20
C ILE A 66 -6.68 -2.60 13.72
N LEU A 67 -6.64 -1.52 14.51
CA LEU A 67 -7.84 -0.97 15.14
C LEU A 67 -8.76 -0.27 14.14
N GLU A 68 -8.17 0.53 13.26
CA GLU A 68 -8.89 1.47 12.40
C GLU A 68 -9.21 0.94 11.01
N LEU A 69 -8.64 -0.20 10.60
CA LEU A 69 -8.85 -0.75 9.25
C LEU A 69 -9.26 -2.21 9.28
N LEU A 70 -8.49 -3.01 10.02
CA LEU A 70 -8.61 -4.47 10.00
C LEU A 70 -9.51 -5.00 11.12
N SER A 71 -10.06 -4.13 11.96
CA SER A 71 -10.99 -4.55 13.00
C SER A 71 -12.31 -5.02 12.38
N ALA A 72 -12.93 -6.02 12.99
CA ALA A 72 -14.20 -6.56 12.49
C ALA A 72 -15.31 -5.50 12.38
N LYS A 73 -15.25 -4.44 13.20
CA LYS A 73 -16.17 -3.30 13.11
C LYS A 73 -15.92 -2.48 11.84
N ARG A 74 -14.66 -2.12 11.55
CA ARG A 74 -14.27 -1.33 10.37
C ARG A 74 -14.44 -2.11 9.06
N VAL A 75 -14.09 -3.40 9.04
CA VAL A 75 -14.34 -4.26 7.87
C VAL A 75 -15.85 -4.34 7.54
N ARG A 76 -16.71 -4.31 8.57
CA ARG A 76 -18.18 -4.28 8.39
C ARG A 76 -18.69 -2.92 7.92
N SER A 77 -18.09 -1.79 8.32
CA SER A 77 -18.52 -0.47 7.83
C SER A 77 -18.27 -0.30 6.33
N PHE A 78 -17.24 -0.95 5.77
CA PHE A 78 -16.98 -0.97 4.32
C PHE A 78 -17.94 -1.85 3.50
N LYS A 79 -19.01 -2.39 4.11
CA LYS A 79 -19.98 -3.27 3.43
C LYS A 79 -20.60 -2.58 2.20
N SER A 80 -21.02 -1.33 2.33
CA SER A 80 -21.66 -0.58 1.25
C SER A 80 -20.75 -0.42 0.03
N PHE A 81 -19.46 -0.15 0.24
CA PHE A 81 -18.48 -0.06 -0.86
C PHE A 81 -18.33 -1.38 -1.60
N ARG A 82 -18.30 -2.51 -0.88
CA ARG A 82 -18.22 -3.83 -1.51
C ARG A 82 -19.50 -4.18 -2.28
N GLU A 83 -20.67 -3.93 -1.71
CA GLU A 83 -21.95 -4.20 -2.38
C GLU A 83 -22.10 -3.38 -3.66
N GLU A 84 -21.71 -2.11 -3.64
CA GLU A 84 -21.75 -1.25 -4.82
C GLU A 84 -20.77 -1.71 -5.92
N GLU A 85 -19.52 -2.02 -5.57
CA GLU A 85 -18.53 -2.49 -6.54
C GLU A 85 -18.89 -3.86 -7.13
N VAL A 86 -19.42 -4.77 -6.31
CA VAL A 86 -19.92 -6.08 -6.79
C VAL A 86 -21.14 -5.90 -7.70
N SER A 87 -22.06 -4.98 -7.38
CA SER A 87 -23.21 -4.69 -8.22
C SER A 87 -22.78 -4.16 -9.59
N ASN A 88 -21.79 -3.24 -9.62
CA ASN A 88 -21.20 -2.72 -10.86
C ASN A 88 -20.51 -3.83 -11.67
N PHE A 89 -19.80 -4.73 -11.00
CA PHE A 89 -19.16 -5.88 -11.64
C PHE A 89 -20.18 -6.81 -12.29
N ILE A 90 -21.25 -7.17 -11.58
CA ILE A 90 -22.35 -8.00 -12.11
C ILE A 90 -23.00 -7.32 -13.32
N ALA A 91 -23.33 -6.03 -13.21
CA ALA A 91 -23.90 -5.27 -14.32
C ALA A 91 -22.98 -5.24 -15.56
N SER A 92 -21.66 -5.15 -15.36
CA SER A 92 -20.67 -5.19 -16.45
C SER A 92 -20.57 -6.56 -17.13
N ILE A 93 -20.89 -7.65 -16.42
CA ILE A 93 -20.97 -9.00 -17.01
C ILE A 93 -22.25 -9.11 -17.84
N TYR A 94 -23.40 -8.73 -17.27
CA TYR A 94 -24.68 -8.78 -17.98
C TYR A 94 -24.69 -7.94 -19.26
N SER A 95 -24.03 -6.79 -19.27
CA SER A 95 -23.96 -5.94 -20.48
C SER A 95 -23.14 -6.55 -21.63
N LYS A 96 -22.40 -7.64 -21.39
CA LYS A 96 -21.58 -8.35 -22.38
C LYS A 96 -22.13 -9.75 -22.70
N GLU A 97 -23.42 -9.96 -22.45
CA GLU A 97 -24.09 -11.23 -22.78
C GLU A 97 -23.82 -11.65 -24.24
N GLY A 98 -23.54 -12.94 -24.44
CA GLY A 98 -23.21 -13.50 -25.76
C GLY A 98 -21.81 -13.16 -26.28
N SER A 99 -21.00 -12.37 -25.55
CA SER A 99 -19.63 -12.02 -25.95
C SER A 99 -18.59 -12.67 -25.03
N PRO A 100 -17.40 -13.07 -25.55
CA PRO A 100 -16.29 -13.49 -24.70
C PRO A 100 -15.85 -12.36 -23.75
N ILE A 101 -15.66 -12.68 -22.48
CA ILE A 101 -15.19 -11.74 -21.46
C ILE A 101 -13.86 -12.19 -20.84
N ASN A 102 -13.00 -11.23 -20.47
CA ASN A 102 -11.81 -11.49 -19.68
C ASN A 102 -12.15 -11.34 -18.19
N LEU A 103 -12.54 -12.46 -17.56
CA LEU A 103 -12.96 -12.48 -16.16
C LEU A 103 -11.83 -12.08 -15.21
N SER A 104 -10.58 -12.48 -15.49
CA SER A 104 -9.41 -12.11 -14.68
C SER A 104 -9.25 -10.59 -14.58
N ARG A 105 -9.33 -9.89 -15.72
CA ARG A 105 -9.27 -8.41 -15.76
C ARG A 105 -10.44 -7.78 -14.99
N MET A 106 -11.64 -8.35 -15.10
CA MET A 106 -12.82 -7.80 -14.41
C MET A 106 -12.75 -8.01 -12.88
N ILE A 107 -12.30 -9.17 -12.41
CA ILE A 107 -12.07 -9.45 -10.98
C ILE A 107 -10.96 -8.55 -10.43
N PHE A 108 -9.91 -8.36 -11.21
CA PHE A 108 -8.82 -7.48 -10.87
C PHE A 108 -9.30 -6.02 -10.70
N SER A 109 -10.11 -5.51 -11.64
CA SER A 109 -10.74 -4.19 -11.52
C SER A 109 -11.69 -4.07 -10.33
N LEU A 110 -12.52 -5.09 -10.06
CA LEU A 110 -13.39 -5.14 -8.87
C LEU A 110 -12.57 -5.00 -7.58
N GLY A 111 -11.46 -5.75 -7.51
CA GLY A 111 -10.54 -5.73 -6.39
C GLY A 111 -9.93 -4.37 -6.12
N ASN A 112 -9.38 -3.75 -7.16
CA ASN A 112 -8.79 -2.42 -7.06
C ASN A 112 -9.84 -1.36 -6.73
N GLY A 113 -11.04 -1.46 -7.31
CA GLY A 113 -12.16 -0.56 -6.99
C GLY A 113 -12.54 -0.61 -5.52
N ILE A 114 -12.64 -1.82 -4.94
CA ILE A 114 -12.91 -1.99 -3.50
C ILE A 114 -11.79 -1.38 -2.67
N THR A 115 -10.53 -1.74 -2.92
CA THR A 115 -9.41 -1.25 -2.11
C THR A 115 -9.27 0.25 -2.18
N ALA A 116 -9.36 0.82 -3.37
CA ALA A 116 -9.34 2.26 -3.54
C ALA A 116 -10.44 2.96 -2.77
N ARG A 117 -11.68 2.47 -2.84
CA ARG A 117 -12.78 3.09 -2.10
C ARG A 117 -12.62 2.97 -0.60
N THR A 118 -12.08 1.85 -0.11
CA THR A 118 -11.75 1.72 1.31
C THR A 118 -10.54 2.56 1.73
N SER A 119 -9.61 2.85 0.82
CA SER A 119 -8.38 3.58 1.11
C SER A 119 -8.54 5.10 1.02
N ILE A 120 -9.18 5.60 -0.04
CA ILE A 120 -9.27 7.03 -0.37
C ILE A 120 -10.71 7.53 -0.51
N GLY A 121 -11.72 6.68 -0.33
CA GLY A 121 -13.14 7.04 -0.37
C GLY A 121 -13.75 7.11 -1.77
N LYS A 122 -14.69 8.05 -1.99
CA LYS A 122 -15.42 8.13 -3.27
C LYS A 122 -14.47 8.39 -4.45
N LYS A 123 -14.86 7.87 -5.61
CA LYS A 123 -14.08 7.89 -6.88
C LYS A 123 -13.51 9.29 -7.17
N CYS A 124 -12.24 9.52 -6.82
CA CYS A 124 -11.48 10.66 -7.33
C CYS A 124 -11.32 10.50 -8.84
N LYS A 125 -11.38 11.61 -9.59
CA LYS A 125 -11.11 11.62 -11.03
C LYS A 125 -9.72 11.05 -11.38
N ASN A 126 -8.79 11.15 -10.43
CA ASN A 126 -7.41 10.66 -10.56
C ASN A 126 -7.26 9.15 -10.24
N HIS A 127 -8.36 8.44 -9.95
CA HIS A 127 -8.30 7.03 -9.57
C HIS A 127 -7.77 6.14 -10.71
N GLU A 128 -8.15 6.44 -11.96
CA GLU A 128 -7.63 5.72 -13.14
C GLU A 128 -6.13 5.99 -13.39
N GLY A 129 -5.65 7.19 -13.06
CA GLY A 129 -4.23 7.55 -13.15
C GLY A 129 -3.35 6.83 -12.11
N PHE A 130 -3.94 6.27 -11.05
CA PHE A 130 -3.21 5.58 -10.00
C PHE A 130 -2.85 4.13 -10.39
N LEU A 131 -3.62 3.50 -11.29
CA LEU A 131 -3.39 2.11 -11.68
C LEU A 131 -2.02 1.89 -12.38
N PRO A 132 -1.63 2.69 -13.39
CA PRO A 132 -0.31 2.54 -14.02
C PRO A 132 0.85 2.76 -13.04
N VAL A 133 0.69 3.68 -12.09
CA VAL A 133 1.71 3.95 -11.06
C VAL A 133 1.86 2.74 -10.14
N VAL A 134 0.77 2.07 -9.78
CA VAL A 134 0.79 0.87 -8.94
C VAL A 134 1.31 -0.36 -9.69
N GLU A 135 1.03 -0.48 -10.99
CA GLU A 135 1.60 -1.49 -11.88
C GLU A 135 3.13 -1.37 -11.92
N GLU A 136 3.64 -0.16 -12.22
CA GLU A 136 5.08 0.10 -12.28
C GLU A 136 5.74 -0.09 -10.91
N LEU A 137 5.04 0.27 -9.83
CA LEU A 137 5.47 0.03 -8.45
C LEU A 137 5.62 -1.47 -8.15
N ALA A 138 4.70 -2.29 -8.65
CA ALA A 138 4.77 -3.73 -8.45
C ALA A 138 5.92 -4.40 -9.18
N GLU A 139 6.23 -3.95 -10.39
CA GLU A 139 7.45 -4.37 -11.08
C GLU A 139 8.72 -3.97 -10.32
N ALA A 140 8.77 -2.72 -9.85
CA ALA A 140 9.95 -2.17 -9.16
C ALA A 140 10.22 -2.83 -7.80
N LEU A 141 9.18 -3.25 -7.08
CA LEU A 141 9.30 -3.93 -5.78
C LEU A 141 9.37 -5.45 -5.89
N GLY A 142 8.78 -6.04 -6.93
CA GLY A 142 8.77 -7.49 -7.14
C GLY A 142 10.07 -8.02 -7.75
N GLY A 143 10.86 -7.17 -8.39
CA GLY A 143 12.14 -7.55 -9.01
C GLY A 143 13.31 -7.58 -8.03
N LEU A 144 14.23 -8.53 -8.24
CA LEU A 144 15.54 -8.50 -7.62
C LEU A 144 16.36 -7.35 -8.24
N ASN A 145 16.52 -6.25 -7.52
CA ASN A 145 17.32 -5.11 -7.98
C ASN A 145 18.81 -5.39 -7.77
N MET A 146 19.63 -5.20 -8.80
CA MET A 146 21.09 -5.40 -8.73
C MET A 146 21.75 -4.58 -7.61
N ILE A 147 21.20 -3.41 -7.29
CA ILE A 147 21.70 -2.56 -6.20
C ILE A 147 21.47 -3.23 -4.83
N ASP A 148 20.32 -3.87 -4.66
CA ASP A 148 19.96 -4.51 -3.39
C ASP A 148 20.68 -5.87 -3.24
N ILE A 149 21.08 -6.50 -4.35
CA ILE A 149 21.84 -7.76 -4.40
C ILE A 149 23.36 -7.55 -4.22
N PHE A 150 23.91 -6.43 -4.70
CA PHE A 150 25.34 -6.09 -4.63
C PHE A 150 25.57 -4.74 -3.95
N PRO A 151 25.24 -4.61 -2.64
CA PRO A 151 25.33 -3.35 -1.92
C PRO A 151 26.74 -2.76 -1.85
N SER A 152 27.80 -3.56 -2.02
CA SER A 152 29.18 -3.06 -2.03
C SER A 152 29.53 -2.26 -3.30
N SER A 153 28.80 -2.49 -4.40
CA SER A 153 29.12 -1.96 -5.71
C SER A 153 28.64 -0.53 -5.92
N LYS A 154 29.50 0.44 -5.58
CA LYS A 154 29.26 1.88 -5.83
C LYS A 154 29.02 2.19 -7.31
N PHE A 155 29.59 1.40 -8.21
CA PHE A 155 29.39 1.56 -9.66
C PHE A 155 27.93 1.31 -10.05
N LEU A 156 27.30 0.26 -9.53
CA LEU A 156 25.89 -0.02 -9.79
C LEU A 156 25.00 1.11 -9.24
N TYR A 157 25.30 1.65 -8.06
CA TYR A 157 24.60 2.84 -7.56
C TYR A 157 24.73 4.06 -8.47
N MET A 158 25.90 4.26 -9.10
CA MET A 158 26.20 5.45 -9.92
C MET A 158 25.62 5.36 -11.34
N VAL A 159 25.68 4.19 -11.98
CA VAL A 159 25.28 3.99 -13.39
C VAL A 159 23.82 3.59 -13.52
N SER A 160 23.20 3.18 -12.43
CA SER A 160 21.82 2.70 -12.47
C SER A 160 20.81 3.80 -12.73
N ARG A 161 20.12 3.68 -13.87
CA ARG A 161 18.89 4.44 -14.20
C ARG A 161 17.71 4.07 -13.29
N VAL A 162 17.86 3.07 -12.41
CA VAL A 162 16.78 2.65 -11.50
C VAL A 162 16.43 3.78 -10.54
N ARG A 163 17.42 4.51 -10.00
CA ARG A 163 17.12 5.61 -9.07
C ARG A 163 16.29 6.72 -9.72
N SER A 164 16.67 7.16 -10.92
CA SER A 164 15.91 8.20 -11.63
C SER A 164 14.52 7.72 -12.05
N ARG A 165 14.36 6.45 -12.43
CA ARG A 165 13.06 5.81 -12.66
C ARG A 165 12.19 5.84 -11.40
N LEU A 166 12.73 5.40 -10.26
CA LEU A 166 12.04 5.39 -8.96
C LEU A 166 11.66 6.80 -8.51
N GLU A 167 12.54 7.79 -8.70
CA GLU A 167 12.27 9.18 -8.35
C GLU A 167 11.17 9.79 -9.25
N ARG A 168 11.11 9.42 -10.53
CA ARG A 168 10.00 9.79 -11.43
C ARG A 168 8.68 9.20 -10.92
N MET A 169 8.65 7.89 -10.66
CA MET A 169 7.47 7.20 -10.12
C MET A 169 7.02 7.80 -8.79
N HIS A 170 7.97 8.12 -7.91
CA HIS A 170 7.69 8.78 -6.63
C HIS A 170 7.01 10.13 -6.84
N ARG A 171 7.48 10.97 -7.77
CA ARG A 171 6.84 12.26 -8.08
C ARG A 171 5.42 12.08 -8.61
N GLU A 172 5.22 11.17 -9.56
CA GLU A 172 3.89 10.88 -10.12
C GLU A 172 2.92 10.40 -9.02
N ALA A 173 3.36 9.49 -8.14
CA ALA A 173 2.57 9.05 -6.99
C ALA A 173 2.30 10.18 -5.98
N ASP A 174 3.31 11.00 -5.68
CA ASP A 174 3.22 12.11 -4.72
C ASP A 174 2.23 13.18 -5.18
N GLU A 175 2.24 13.54 -6.47
CA GLU A 175 1.32 14.50 -7.07
C GLU A 175 -0.14 14.01 -6.98
N ILE A 176 -0.38 12.73 -7.30
CA ILE A 176 -1.73 12.15 -7.21
C ILE A 176 -2.19 12.13 -5.75
N LEU A 177 -1.35 11.66 -4.83
CA LEU A 177 -1.69 11.56 -3.41
C LEU A 177 -1.88 12.95 -2.78
N GLU A 178 -1.08 13.95 -3.14
CA GLU A 178 -1.24 15.33 -2.69
C GLU A 178 -2.58 15.91 -3.16
N SER A 179 -2.94 15.67 -4.42
CA SER A 179 -4.23 16.10 -4.97
C SER A 179 -5.40 15.47 -4.20
N ILE A 180 -5.34 14.17 -3.90
CA ILE A 180 -6.37 13.45 -3.14
C ILE A 180 -6.48 14.01 -1.71
N ILE A 181 -5.35 14.22 -1.02
CA ILE A 181 -5.33 14.75 0.34
C ILE A 181 -5.87 16.18 0.38
N SER A 182 -5.46 17.02 -0.58
CA SER A 182 -5.91 18.41 -0.69
C SER A 182 -7.42 18.50 -0.95
N GLU A 183 -7.95 17.70 -1.89
CA GLU A 183 -9.39 17.62 -2.18
C GLU A 183 -10.18 17.17 -0.94
N ARG A 184 -9.66 16.17 -0.21
CA ARG A 184 -10.27 15.69 1.03
C ARG A 184 -10.34 16.79 2.09
N ARG A 185 -9.23 17.48 2.35
CA ARG A 185 -9.16 18.57 3.34
C ARG A 185 -10.09 19.73 2.99
N ALA A 186 -10.17 20.10 1.71
CA ALA A 186 -11.10 21.15 1.24
C ALA A 186 -12.58 20.75 1.43
N THR A 187 -12.90 19.48 1.21
CA THR A 187 -14.24 18.93 1.43
C THR A 187 -14.60 18.91 2.91
N SER A 188 -13.67 18.50 3.79
CA SER A 188 -13.86 18.52 5.25
C SER A 188 -14.13 19.94 5.80
N ALA A 189 -13.36 20.94 5.35
CA ALA A 189 -13.56 22.33 5.76
C ALA A 189 -14.94 22.89 5.37
N SER A 190 -15.50 22.42 4.25
CA SER A 190 -16.82 22.85 3.75
C SER A 190 -18.00 22.01 4.28
N ALA A 191 -17.75 20.78 4.74
CA ALA A 191 -18.77 19.83 5.20
C ALA A 191 -19.10 19.89 6.71
N SER A 192 -18.45 20.77 7.49
CA SER A 192 -18.69 20.98 8.93
C SER A 192 -20.14 21.32 9.32
N LYS A 193 -21.04 21.49 8.35
CA LYS A 193 -22.49 21.72 8.56
C LYS A 193 -23.38 20.49 8.36
N MET A 194 -22.86 19.34 7.92
CA MET A 194 -23.70 18.25 7.39
C MET A 194 -23.31 16.84 7.84
N GLY A 195 -22.85 16.65 9.08
CA GLY A 195 -22.87 15.36 9.80
C GLY A 195 -22.35 14.10 9.07
N LYS A 196 -21.47 14.24 8.07
CA LYS A 196 -20.84 13.10 7.40
C LYS A 196 -19.64 12.67 8.20
N ASN A 197 -19.60 11.41 8.60
CA ASN A 197 -18.47 10.83 9.31
C ASN A 197 -17.23 10.92 8.41
N GLU A 198 -16.27 11.73 8.82
CA GLU A 198 -14.96 11.85 8.17
C GLU A 198 -14.14 10.55 8.25
N GLU A 199 -14.64 9.53 8.97
CA GLU A 199 -14.00 8.25 9.20
C GLU A 199 -14.47 7.14 8.24
N ASP A 200 -15.22 7.44 7.17
CA ASP A 200 -15.78 6.38 6.31
C ASP A 200 -14.72 5.57 5.51
N ASP A 201 -13.49 6.06 5.42
CA ASP A 201 -12.36 5.43 4.71
C ASP A 201 -11.02 5.60 5.47
N LEU A 202 -9.98 4.88 5.04
CA LEU A 202 -8.65 4.91 5.66
C LEU A 202 -8.03 6.31 5.68
N LEU A 203 -8.08 7.03 4.55
CA LEU A 203 -7.50 8.36 4.45
C LEU A 203 -8.14 9.31 5.47
N GLY A 204 -9.47 9.28 5.58
CA GLY A 204 -10.21 10.05 6.57
C GLY A 204 -9.77 9.76 8.01
N VAL A 205 -9.62 8.47 8.37
CA VAL A 205 -9.13 8.11 9.71
C VAL A 205 -7.69 8.58 9.95
N LEU A 206 -6.79 8.42 8.97
CA LEU A 206 -5.41 8.86 9.11
C LEU A 206 -5.29 10.38 9.26
N LEU A 207 -6.11 11.15 8.54
CA LEU A 207 -6.16 12.61 8.68
C LEU A 207 -6.72 13.01 10.04
N ASN A 208 -7.79 12.39 10.51
CA ASN A 208 -8.34 12.61 11.85
C ASN A 208 -7.29 12.31 12.95
N LEU A 209 -6.56 11.20 12.82
CA LEU A 209 -5.47 10.86 13.74
C LEU A 209 -4.28 11.83 13.66
N GLN A 210 -4.01 12.42 12.50
CA GLN A 210 -2.97 13.43 12.35
C GLN A 210 -3.37 14.76 13.02
N ASP A 211 -4.62 15.18 12.89
CA ASP A 211 -5.10 16.48 13.38
C ASP A 211 -5.52 16.45 14.86
N HIS A 212 -6.04 15.31 15.33
CA HIS A 212 -6.66 15.17 16.65
C HIS A 212 -6.13 13.99 17.48
N GLY A 213 -5.30 13.12 16.89
CA GLY A 213 -4.78 11.95 17.59
C GLY A 213 -3.70 12.31 18.60
N ASN A 214 -3.85 11.83 19.84
CA ASN A 214 -2.79 11.85 20.83
C ASN A 214 -1.82 10.68 20.57
N LEU A 215 -1.16 10.70 19.42
CA LEU A 215 -0.16 9.72 19.04
C LEU A 215 1.17 10.06 19.72
N GLU A 216 1.88 9.04 20.20
CA GLU A 216 3.22 9.21 20.79
C GLU A 216 4.29 9.54 19.72
N PHE A 217 3.92 9.50 18.43
CA PHE A 217 4.74 9.93 17.30
C PHE A 217 3.94 10.84 16.36
N GLN A 218 4.65 11.70 15.62
CA GLN A 218 4.02 12.56 14.63
C GLN A 218 3.66 11.79 13.36
N LEU A 219 2.36 11.63 13.10
CA LEU A 219 1.86 11.11 11.83
C LEU A 219 1.96 12.18 10.75
N THR A 220 3.10 12.23 10.06
CA THR A 220 3.34 13.19 8.96
C THR A 220 2.49 12.88 7.72
N THR A 221 2.22 13.89 6.89
CA THR A 221 1.53 13.69 5.59
C THR A 221 2.27 12.68 4.71
N SER A 222 3.60 12.68 4.71
CA SER A 222 4.39 11.66 4.00
C SER A 222 4.13 10.24 4.51
N SER A 223 3.94 10.06 5.82
CA SER A 223 3.56 8.77 6.41
C SER A 223 2.17 8.33 5.92
N ILE A 224 1.21 9.26 5.88
CA ILE A 224 -0.15 8.99 5.37
C ILE A 224 -0.08 8.55 3.90
N LYS A 225 0.63 9.32 3.06
CA LYS A 225 0.85 8.98 1.65
C LYS A 225 1.46 7.59 1.49
N ALA A 226 2.50 7.27 2.28
CA ALA A 226 3.14 5.96 2.26
C ALA A 226 2.17 4.82 2.61
N ILE A 227 1.33 5.00 3.64
CA ILE A 227 0.34 4.00 4.09
C ILE A 227 -0.76 3.79 3.04
N ILE A 228 -1.25 4.87 2.42
CA ILE A 228 -2.24 4.75 1.33
C ILE A 228 -1.64 4.01 0.14
N LEU A 229 -0.45 4.41 -0.31
CA LEU A 229 0.23 3.80 -1.44
C LEU A 229 0.47 2.31 -1.20
N VAL A 230 0.98 1.94 -0.01
CA VAL A 230 1.27 0.54 0.30
C VAL A 230 0.00 -0.32 0.39
N SER A 231 -1.11 0.25 0.88
CA SER A 231 -2.40 -0.45 0.97
C SER A 231 -2.94 -0.80 -0.41
N ILE A 232 -2.81 0.12 -1.37
CA ILE A 232 -3.25 -0.12 -2.75
C ILE A 232 -2.29 -1.08 -3.46
N TYR A 233 -0.98 -0.94 -3.23
CA TYR A 233 0.05 -1.85 -3.75
C TYR A 233 -0.17 -3.32 -3.35
N PHE A 234 -0.39 -3.62 -2.08
CA PHE A 234 -0.60 -5.02 -1.67
C PHE A 234 -1.85 -5.65 -2.28
N ARG A 235 -2.91 -4.86 -2.49
CA ARG A 235 -4.09 -5.38 -3.19
C ARG A 235 -3.79 -5.74 -4.63
N PHE A 236 -2.98 -4.93 -5.30
CA PHE A 236 -2.55 -5.18 -6.66
C PHE A 236 -1.79 -6.52 -6.74
N VAL A 237 -0.74 -6.70 -5.93
CA VAL A 237 0.15 -7.87 -5.98
C VAL A 237 -0.54 -9.18 -5.57
N THR A 238 -1.48 -9.12 -4.62
CA THR A 238 -2.21 -10.32 -4.16
C THR A 238 -3.28 -10.80 -5.13
N SER A 239 -3.56 -10.06 -6.21
CA SER A 239 -4.56 -10.45 -7.21
C SER A 239 -4.02 -10.71 -8.60
N THR A 240 -2.72 -10.51 -8.80
CA THR A 240 -2.02 -10.88 -10.03
C THR A 240 -1.36 -12.25 -9.95
N ASN A 241 -1.32 -12.87 -8.76
CA ASN A 241 -0.87 -14.26 -8.52
C ASN A 241 -2.07 -15.16 -8.20
#